data_AF-A0AAV5YHH3-F1
#
_entry.id   AF-A0AAV5YHH3-F1
#
_cell.length_a   1.000
_cell.length_b   1.000
_cell.length_c   1.000
_cell.angle_alpha   90.00
_cell.angle_beta   90.00
_cell.angle_gamma   90.00
#
_symmetry.space_group_name_H-M   'P 1'
#
loop_
_entity.id
_entity.type
_entity.pdbx_description
1 polymer ?
#
loop_
_entity_poly.entity_id
_entity_poly.type
_entity_poly.pdbx_seq_one_letter_code
_entity_poly.pdbx_strand_id
1 'polypeptide(L)'
;MSDEFRLGEAFARDLDAADPLARFRERFAVRADRVYLQANGLGLASRDAEAAVHEALAAWQARAHRGWTDGERPWLTTAERLGALQAPLVGAAADEVVATGTTTHNLHVLMATFYRPEGRRTRVLADELNFPSDIFALQSQVSLRGLDPAQHLVLVKSRDGRMLEEDDVMAAMTDDVAVMMLPSALYRSAQLLDVERLARAARERGILAGFDLSHSIGITTHALDRWGVDFAF
;
A
#
# COMPACT_ATOMS: atom_id res chain seq x y z
N MET A 1 -26.79 -22.52 0.66
CA MET A 1 -26.15 -23.46 1.59
C MET A 1 -26.43 -22.95 2.99
N SER A 2 -26.68 -23.80 3.98
CA SER A 2 -26.86 -23.33 5.36
C SER A 2 -25.56 -22.67 5.82
N ASP A 3 -25.62 -21.42 6.30
CA ASP A 3 -24.48 -20.64 6.82
C ASP A 3 -23.92 -21.17 8.16
N GLU A 4 -24.20 -22.43 8.51
CA GLU A 4 -23.76 -23.05 9.75
C GLU A 4 -22.34 -23.60 9.59
N PHE A 5 -21.38 -22.98 10.29
CA PHE A 5 -19.99 -23.43 10.34
C PHE A 5 -19.86 -24.80 11.00
N ARG A 6 -19.09 -25.71 10.39
CA ARG A 6 -18.84 -27.07 10.91
C ARG A 6 -17.33 -27.36 10.90
N LEU A 7 -16.82 -28.10 11.89
CA LEU A 7 -15.43 -28.55 11.88
C LEU A 7 -15.26 -29.81 11.01
N GLY A 8 -14.11 -29.93 10.34
CA GLY A 8 -13.68 -31.17 9.67
C GLY A 8 -13.42 -31.05 8.16
N GLU A 9 -12.73 -32.06 7.61
CA GLU A 9 -12.30 -32.10 6.21
C GLU A 9 -13.47 -32.05 5.21
N ALA A 10 -14.57 -32.75 5.50
CA ALA A 10 -15.74 -32.77 4.62
C ALA A 10 -16.32 -31.37 4.42
N PHE A 11 -16.39 -30.56 5.48
CA PHE A 11 -16.87 -29.19 5.38
C PHE A 11 -15.92 -28.30 4.58
N ALA A 12 -14.61 -28.45 4.76
CA ALA A 12 -13.63 -27.73 3.95
C ALA A 12 -13.75 -28.06 2.45
N ARG A 13 -13.97 -29.34 2.11
CA ARG A 13 -14.19 -29.78 0.72
C ARG A 13 -15.50 -29.24 0.13
N ASP A 14 -16.56 -29.14 0.92
CA ASP A 14 -17.82 -28.51 0.51
C ASP A 14 -17.61 -27.03 0.19
N LEU A 15 -16.83 -26.31 1.02
CA LEU A 15 -16.48 -24.91 0.79
C LEU A 15 -15.60 -24.73 -0.45
N ASP A 16 -14.58 -25.56 -0.64
CA ASP A 16 -13.72 -25.54 -1.84
C ASP A 16 -14.53 -25.78 -3.12
N ALA A 17 -15.48 -26.72 -3.09
CA ALA A 17 -16.32 -27.04 -4.24
C ALA A 17 -17.31 -25.91 -4.60
N ALA A 18 -17.66 -25.07 -3.62
CA ALA A 18 -18.55 -23.94 -3.81
C ALA A 18 -17.83 -22.61 -4.08
N ASP A 19 -16.49 -22.57 -3.99
CA ASP A 19 -15.71 -21.34 -4.17
C ASP A 19 -15.73 -20.86 -5.64
N PRO A 20 -16.37 -19.72 -5.96
CA PRO A 20 -16.41 -19.19 -7.33
C PRO A 20 -15.03 -18.72 -7.83
N LEU A 21 -14.05 -18.59 -6.93
CA LEU A 21 -12.69 -18.14 -7.22
C LEU A 21 -11.69 -19.30 -7.33
N ALA A 22 -12.09 -20.55 -7.10
CA ALA A 22 -11.19 -21.72 -7.05
C ALA A 22 -10.29 -21.83 -8.29
N ARG A 23 -10.82 -21.48 -9.47
CA ARG A 23 -10.08 -21.49 -10.75
C ARG A 23 -8.84 -20.59 -10.77
N PHE A 24 -8.79 -19.52 -9.96
CA PHE A 24 -7.64 -18.63 -9.92
C PHE A 24 -6.40 -19.33 -9.35
N ARG A 25 -6.58 -20.36 -8.51
CA ARG A 25 -5.48 -21.18 -7.99
C ARG A 25 -4.61 -21.78 -9.08
N GLU A 26 -5.21 -22.14 -10.23
CA GLU A 26 -4.52 -22.74 -11.37
C GLU A 26 -3.54 -21.78 -12.07
N ARG A 27 -3.68 -20.48 -11.83
CA ARG A 27 -2.79 -19.44 -12.38
C ARG A 27 -1.48 -19.31 -11.61
N PHE A 28 -1.36 -19.90 -10.43
CA PHE A 28 -0.20 -19.78 -9.55
C PHE A 28 0.61 -21.07 -9.44
N ALA A 29 1.90 -20.94 -9.18
CA ALA A 29 2.80 -22.07 -8.94
C ALA A 29 2.61 -22.65 -7.52
N VAL A 30 1.44 -23.25 -7.26
CA VAL A 30 1.14 -23.88 -5.97
C VAL A 30 1.82 -25.24 -5.88
N ARG A 31 2.57 -25.47 -4.79
CA ARG A 31 3.22 -26.76 -4.54
C ARG A 31 2.33 -27.66 -3.70
N ALA A 32 2.14 -28.91 -4.14
CA ALA A 32 1.33 -29.89 -3.43
C ALA A 32 1.95 -30.40 -2.12
N ASP A 33 3.26 -30.19 -1.92
CA ASP A 33 4.02 -30.66 -0.76
C ASP A 33 3.90 -29.76 0.48
N ARG A 34 3.19 -28.62 0.38
CA ARG A 34 3.09 -27.63 1.47
C ARG A 34 1.83 -26.78 1.38
N VAL A 35 1.40 -26.25 2.53
CA VAL A 35 0.39 -25.19 2.61
C VAL A 35 1.13 -23.85 2.73
N TYR A 36 0.93 -22.94 1.78
CA TYR A 36 1.62 -21.66 1.74
C TYR A 36 0.74 -20.56 2.37
N LEU A 37 1.09 -20.13 3.59
CA LEU A 37 0.34 -19.13 4.37
C LEU A 37 1.15 -17.83 4.60
N GLN A 38 2.10 -17.53 3.71
CA GLN A 38 3.02 -16.38 3.84
C GLN A 38 2.91 -15.40 2.65
N ALA A 39 1.79 -15.42 1.93
CA ALA A 39 1.59 -14.60 0.74
C ALA A 39 1.59 -13.09 1.03
N ASN A 40 1.35 -12.69 2.28
CA ASN A 40 1.50 -11.31 2.74
C ASN A 40 2.96 -10.83 2.79
N GLY A 41 3.93 -11.73 2.78
CA GLY A 41 5.35 -11.39 2.65
C GLY A 41 5.86 -11.49 1.22
N LEU A 42 5.52 -12.59 0.53
CA LEU A 42 5.84 -12.77 -0.89
C LEU A 42 4.73 -13.57 -1.58
N GLY A 43 4.03 -12.95 -2.54
CA GLY A 43 3.02 -13.65 -3.33
C GLY A 43 3.62 -14.80 -4.15
N LEU A 44 2.82 -15.83 -4.43
CA LEU A 44 3.22 -16.87 -5.38
C LEU A 44 3.36 -16.27 -6.78
N ALA A 45 4.35 -16.73 -7.54
CA ALA A 45 4.47 -16.37 -8.95
C ALA A 45 3.24 -16.89 -9.73
N SER A 46 2.69 -16.03 -10.59
CA SER A 46 1.64 -16.40 -11.52
C SER A 46 2.20 -16.67 -12.92
N ARG A 47 1.53 -17.55 -13.66
CA ARG A 47 1.83 -17.84 -15.07
C ARG A 47 1.75 -16.59 -15.94
N ASP A 48 0.86 -15.66 -15.60
CA ASP A 48 0.70 -14.40 -16.33
C ASP A 48 1.86 -13.44 -16.09
N ALA A 49 2.38 -13.38 -14.86
CA ALA A 49 3.56 -12.58 -14.55
C ALA A 49 4.80 -13.12 -15.28
N GLU A 50 4.99 -14.44 -15.27
CA GLU A 50 6.05 -15.12 -16.03
C GLU A 50 5.95 -14.81 -17.53
N ALA A 51 4.76 -14.96 -18.12
CA ALA A 51 4.52 -14.65 -19.52
C ALA A 51 4.81 -13.17 -19.86
N ALA A 52 4.40 -12.24 -19.00
CA ALA A 52 4.65 -10.81 -19.19
C ALA A 52 6.14 -10.46 -19.21
N VAL A 53 6.95 -11.11 -18.35
CA VAL A 53 8.42 -10.94 -18.34
C VAL A 53 9.04 -11.47 -19.64
N HIS A 54 8.63 -12.66 -20.08
CA HIS A 54 9.12 -13.23 -21.34
C HIS A 54 8.73 -12.39 -22.55
N GLU A 55 7.53 -11.82 -22.57
CA GLU A 55 7.11 -10.92 -23.65
C GLU A 55 7.93 -9.63 -23.68
N ALA A 56 8.22 -9.03 -22.52
CA ALA A 56 9.09 -7.85 -22.44
C ALA A 56 10.50 -8.14 -22.98
N LEU A 57 11.07 -9.30 -22.62
CA LEU A 57 12.37 -9.75 -23.12
C LEU A 57 12.34 -9.98 -24.64
N ALA A 58 11.32 -10.67 -25.15
CA ALA A 58 11.16 -10.93 -26.58
C ALA A 58 10.98 -9.62 -27.38
N ALA A 59 10.20 -8.67 -26.84
CA ALA A 59 10.03 -7.36 -27.45
C ALA A 59 11.36 -6.60 -27.53
N TRP A 60 12.20 -6.70 -26.50
CA TRP A 60 13.53 -6.08 -26.51
C TRP A 60 14.44 -6.69 -27.58
N GLN A 61 14.50 -8.02 -27.66
CA GLN A 61 15.30 -8.72 -28.68
C GLN A 61 14.87 -8.36 -30.11
N ALA A 62 13.56 -8.23 -30.34
CA ALA A 62 13.02 -7.96 -31.68
C ALA A 62 13.11 -6.49 -32.10
N ARG A 63 12.96 -5.54 -31.16
CA ARG A 63 12.75 -4.11 -31.49
C ARG A 63 13.87 -3.19 -31.03
N ALA A 64 14.74 -3.62 -30.11
CA ALA A 64 15.77 -2.77 -29.50
C ALA A 64 15.19 -1.41 -29.06
N HIS A 65 15.79 -0.29 -29.47
CA HIS A 65 15.30 1.06 -29.18
C HIS A 65 13.84 1.30 -29.60
N ARG A 66 13.35 0.64 -30.66
CA ARG A 66 11.97 0.84 -31.12
C ARG A 66 10.92 0.30 -30.14
N GLY A 67 11.30 -0.53 -29.16
CA GLY A 67 10.39 -1.01 -28.11
C GLY A 67 9.86 0.09 -27.18
N TRP A 68 10.51 1.26 -27.15
CA TRP A 68 10.00 2.41 -26.40
C TRP A 68 8.67 2.94 -26.96
N THR A 69 8.49 2.90 -28.28
CA THR A 69 7.36 3.55 -28.97
C THR A 69 6.49 2.58 -29.77
N ASP A 70 7.06 1.50 -30.30
CA ASP A 70 6.42 0.59 -31.23
C ASP A 70 6.03 -0.72 -30.53
N GLY A 71 4.92 -1.35 -30.94
CA GLY A 71 4.46 -2.65 -30.43
C GLY A 71 3.15 -2.58 -29.65
N GLU A 72 2.67 -3.73 -29.16
CA GLU A 72 1.38 -3.82 -28.44
C GLU A 72 1.43 -3.17 -27.06
N ARG A 73 2.62 -3.16 -26.42
CA ARG A 73 2.85 -2.58 -25.10
C ARG A 73 4.13 -1.73 -25.12
N PRO A 74 4.06 -0.48 -25.63
CA PRO A 74 5.20 0.42 -25.65
C PRO A 74 5.74 0.67 -24.24
N TRP A 75 7.07 0.66 -24.08
CA TRP A 75 7.68 0.84 -22.76
C TRP A 75 7.46 2.25 -22.20
N LEU A 76 7.36 3.25 -23.08
CA LEU A 76 7.22 4.66 -22.68
C LEU A 76 6.02 4.91 -21.77
N THR A 77 4.89 4.24 -22.00
CA THR A 77 3.64 4.45 -21.26
C THR A 77 3.30 3.30 -20.31
N THR A 78 4.29 2.45 -20.00
CA THR A 78 4.02 1.23 -19.22
C THR A 78 3.63 1.55 -17.78
N ALA A 79 4.25 2.55 -17.17
CA ALA A 79 3.98 2.93 -15.78
C ALA A 79 2.55 3.46 -15.60
N GLU A 80 2.10 4.35 -16.50
CA GLU A 80 0.74 4.93 -16.49
C GLU A 80 -0.30 3.87 -16.84
N ARG A 81 -0.02 3.00 -17.84
CA ARG A 81 -0.93 1.92 -18.20
C ARG A 81 -1.14 0.94 -17.03
N LEU A 82 -0.06 0.57 -16.33
CA LEU A 82 -0.15 -0.30 -15.17
C LEU A 82 -0.86 0.40 -14.00
N GLY A 83 -0.60 1.70 -13.79
CA GLY A 83 -1.31 2.51 -12.81
C GLY A 83 -2.82 2.56 -13.07
N ALA A 84 -3.24 2.81 -14.31
CA ALA A 84 -4.64 2.79 -14.72
C ALA A 84 -5.33 1.44 -14.46
N LEU A 85 -4.61 0.32 -14.62
CA LEU A 85 -5.13 -1.02 -14.30
C LEU A 85 -5.24 -1.26 -12.78
N GLN A 86 -4.41 -0.58 -11.97
CA GLN A 86 -4.41 -0.67 -10.51
C GLN A 86 -5.38 0.32 -9.85
N ALA A 87 -5.76 1.39 -10.55
CA ALA A 87 -6.63 2.46 -10.01
C ALA A 87 -7.94 1.95 -9.38
N PRO A 88 -8.65 0.96 -9.96
CA PRO A 88 -9.84 0.40 -9.31
C PRO A 88 -9.57 -0.34 -7.99
N LEU A 89 -8.35 -0.84 -7.75
CA LEU A 89 -7.96 -1.52 -6.51
C LEU A 89 -7.82 -0.56 -5.34
N VAL A 90 -7.43 0.69 -5.63
CA VAL A 90 -7.25 1.75 -4.64
C VAL A 90 -8.43 2.74 -4.61
N GLY A 91 -9.33 2.67 -5.60
CA GLY A 91 -10.48 3.56 -5.72
C GLY A 91 -10.05 5.01 -6.00
N ALA A 92 -9.16 5.18 -6.97
CA ALA A 92 -8.70 6.45 -7.53
C ALA A 92 -8.96 6.50 -9.04
N ALA A 93 -8.78 7.67 -9.67
CA ALA A 93 -8.83 7.81 -11.12
C ALA A 93 -7.56 7.22 -11.80
N ALA A 94 -7.67 6.90 -13.08
CA ALA A 94 -6.61 6.24 -13.82
C ALA A 94 -5.32 7.08 -13.96
N ASP A 95 -5.46 8.40 -13.97
CA ASP A 95 -4.38 9.39 -14.05
C ASP A 95 -3.84 9.81 -12.67
N GLU A 96 -4.42 9.31 -11.58
CA GLU A 96 -3.96 9.52 -10.20
C GLU A 96 -3.05 8.38 -9.70
N VAL A 97 -2.86 7.32 -10.49
CA VAL A 97 -2.06 6.15 -10.11
C VAL A 97 -0.96 5.89 -11.12
N VAL A 98 0.25 5.65 -10.64
CA VAL A 98 1.41 5.29 -11.46
C VAL A 98 2.16 4.12 -10.84
N ALA A 99 2.47 3.10 -11.63
CA ALA A 99 3.26 1.95 -11.18
C ALA A 99 4.75 2.24 -11.39
N THR A 100 5.47 2.53 -10.31
CA THR A 100 6.91 2.88 -10.35
C THR A 100 7.64 2.45 -9.09
N GLY A 101 8.97 2.32 -9.20
CA GLY A 101 9.88 2.16 -8.08
C GLY A 101 9.56 0.97 -7.16
N THR A 102 9.82 1.18 -5.88
CA THR A 102 9.48 0.28 -4.77
C THR A 102 8.71 1.08 -3.72
N THR A 103 7.99 0.39 -2.82
CA THR A 103 7.21 1.02 -1.73
C THR A 103 7.98 2.13 -1.01
N THR A 104 9.14 1.83 -0.43
CA THR A 104 9.95 2.82 0.30
C THR A 104 10.52 3.93 -0.60
N HIS A 105 10.86 3.61 -1.86
CA HIS A 105 11.30 4.63 -2.81
C HIS A 105 10.17 5.63 -3.10
N ASN A 106 8.96 5.13 -3.33
CA ASN A 106 7.79 5.97 -3.58
C ASN A 106 7.45 6.82 -2.36
N LEU A 107 7.55 6.27 -1.15
CA LEU A 107 7.43 7.05 0.08
C LEU A 107 8.44 8.21 0.13
N HIS A 108 9.70 8.00 -0.24
CA HIS A 108 10.67 9.10 -0.33
C HIS A 108 10.28 10.16 -1.36
N VAL A 109 9.81 9.77 -2.54
CA VAL A 109 9.38 10.71 -3.60
C VAL A 109 8.18 11.53 -3.15
N LEU A 110 7.19 10.87 -2.53
CA LEU A 110 5.98 11.50 -2.00
C LEU A 110 6.33 12.47 -0.88
N MET A 111 7.13 12.04 0.11
CA MET A 111 7.57 12.92 1.20
C MET A 111 8.45 14.07 0.69
N ALA A 112 9.33 13.84 -0.28
CA ALA A 112 10.12 14.92 -0.86
C ALA A 112 9.25 16.00 -1.51
N THR A 113 8.05 15.63 -1.99
CA THR A 113 7.11 16.53 -2.66
C THR A 113 6.15 17.20 -1.67
N PHE A 114 5.51 16.43 -0.80
CA PHE A 114 4.43 16.86 0.08
C PHE A 114 4.91 17.38 1.44
N TYR A 115 6.02 16.85 1.98
CA TYR A 115 6.56 17.35 3.25
C TYR A 115 7.38 18.62 3.05
N ARG A 116 6.67 19.75 3.22
CA ARG A 116 7.19 21.11 3.14
C ARG A 116 7.04 21.79 4.50
N PRO A 117 7.96 21.51 5.47
CA PRO A 117 7.87 22.12 6.78
C PRO A 117 8.01 23.64 6.68
N GLU A 118 7.03 24.38 7.19
CA GLU A 118 6.99 25.85 7.12
C GLU A 118 6.37 26.44 8.39
N GLY A 119 6.98 27.52 8.90
CA GLY A 119 6.51 28.19 10.11
C GLY A 119 6.41 27.23 11.29
N ARG A 120 5.20 27.04 11.81
CA ARG A 120 4.93 26.12 12.93
C ARG A 120 4.68 24.68 12.49
N ARG A 121 4.26 24.42 11.24
CA ARG A 121 3.91 23.08 10.74
C ARG A 121 5.16 22.39 10.24
N THR A 122 5.79 21.64 11.13
CA THR A 122 7.10 21.02 10.88
C THR A 122 7.17 19.57 11.32
N ARG A 123 6.13 19.03 11.95
CA ARG A 123 6.13 17.64 12.40
C ARG A 123 5.53 16.71 11.36
N VAL A 124 6.06 15.49 11.31
CA VAL A 124 5.44 14.35 10.65
C VAL A 124 4.83 13.46 11.74
N LEU A 125 3.57 13.09 11.59
CA LEU A 125 2.88 12.17 12.48
C LEU A 125 2.85 10.77 11.85
N ALA A 126 3.29 9.77 12.60
CA ALA A 126 3.19 8.36 12.27
C ALA A 126 2.90 7.56 13.55
N ASP A 127 2.82 6.25 13.46
CA ASP A 127 2.67 5.36 14.61
C ASP A 127 3.96 4.56 14.88
N GLU A 128 4.11 4.05 16.10
CA GLU A 128 5.30 3.27 16.47
C GLU A 128 5.30 1.81 15.96
N LEU A 129 4.14 1.30 15.53
CA LEU A 129 3.98 -0.07 15.02
C LEU A 129 4.20 -0.15 13.50
N ASN A 130 4.42 0.99 12.85
CA ASN A 130 4.63 1.12 11.42
C ASN A 130 5.84 0.30 10.97
N PHE A 131 5.87 -0.04 9.68
CA PHE A 131 6.94 -0.86 9.14
C PHE A 131 8.30 -0.13 9.27
N PRO A 132 9.39 -0.82 9.66
CA PRO A 132 10.65 -0.14 9.97
C PRO A 132 11.21 0.74 8.84
N SER A 133 11.08 0.32 7.57
CA SER A 133 11.55 1.12 6.44
C SER A 133 10.86 2.49 6.36
N ASP A 134 9.61 2.55 6.78
CA ASP A 134 8.78 3.73 6.67
C ASP A 134 9.22 4.75 7.72
N ILE A 135 9.46 4.28 8.95
CA ILE A 135 10.06 5.10 10.01
C ILE A 135 11.43 5.62 9.58
N PHE A 136 12.30 4.78 8.99
CA PHE A 136 13.61 5.22 8.52
C PHE A 136 13.50 6.24 7.37
N ALA A 137 12.55 6.04 6.46
CA ALA A 137 12.29 6.96 5.37
C ALA A 137 11.81 8.32 5.90
N LEU A 138 10.85 8.33 6.82
CA LEU A 138 10.37 9.55 7.48
C LEU A 138 11.49 10.27 8.23
N GLN A 139 12.28 9.55 9.04
CA GLN A 139 13.44 10.13 9.74
C GLN A 139 14.41 10.79 8.77
N SER A 140 14.73 10.14 7.66
CA SER A 140 15.63 10.71 6.66
C SER A 140 15.05 11.97 6.00
N GLN A 141 13.74 12.01 5.73
CA GLN A 141 13.08 13.15 5.11
C GLN A 141 13.04 14.36 6.05
N VAL A 142 12.83 14.12 7.35
CA VAL A 142 12.98 15.14 8.39
C VAL A 142 14.41 15.67 8.43
N SER A 143 15.41 14.80 8.47
CA SER A 143 16.83 15.19 8.48
C SER A 143 17.24 15.96 7.22
N LEU A 144 16.73 15.59 6.04
CA LEU A 144 17.00 16.28 4.77
C LEU A 144 16.41 17.70 4.73
N ARG A 145 15.49 18.04 5.64
CA ARG A 145 14.99 19.41 5.84
C ARG A 145 15.74 20.18 6.93
N GLY A 146 16.83 19.62 7.46
CA GLY A 146 17.63 20.23 8.52
C GLY A 146 16.97 20.19 9.91
N LEU A 147 16.00 19.31 10.10
CA LEU A 147 15.25 19.15 11.35
C LEU A 147 15.68 17.87 12.07
N ASP A 148 15.55 17.84 13.40
CA ASP A 148 15.87 16.66 14.22
C ASP A 148 14.67 15.68 14.23
N PRO A 149 14.83 14.44 13.72
CA PRO A 149 13.77 13.43 13.78
C PRO A 149 13.28 13.14 15.19
N ALA A 150 14.12 13.24 16.21
CA ALA A 150 13.69 13.01 17.60
C ALA A 150 12.66 14.05 18.08
N GLN A 151 12.65 15.24 17.46
CA GLN A 151 11.72 16.32 17.78
C GLN A 151 10.56 16.43 16.78
N HIS A 152 10.79 16.11 15.51
CA HIS A 152 9.85 16.37 14.42
C HIS A 152 9.15 15.11 13.87
N LEU A 153 9.56 13.91 14.26
CA LEU A 153 8.80 12.69 13.98
C LEU A 153 8.02 12.27 15.24
N VAL A 154 6.70 12.46 15.21
CA VAL A 154 5.81 12.04 16.29
C VAL A 154 5.37 10.62 16.01
N LEU A 155 5.70 9.70 16.91
CA LEU A 155 5.28 8.30 16.87
C LEU A 155 4.20 8.07 17.91
N VAL A 156 2.96 7.94 17.46
CA VAL A 156 1.81 7.59 18.31
C VAL A 156 2.07 6.22 18.92
N LYS A 157 1.91 6.12 20.23
CA LYS A 157 2.17 4.91 21.00
C LYS A 157 0.99 3.96 20.96
N SER A 158 1.28 2.68 20.82
CA SER A 158 0.33 1.60 21.03
C SER A 158 0.21 1.32 22.52
N ARG A 159 -1.03 1.22 23.01
CA ARG A 159 -1.28 0.96 24.43
C ARG A 159 -0.92 -0.46 24.84
N ASP A 160 -0.99 -1.41 23.92
CA ASP A 160 -0.75 -2.84 24.14
C ASP A 160 0.44 -3.40 23.34
N GLY A 161 1.08 -2.57 22.51
CA GLY A 161 2.17 -2.97 21.61
C GLY A 161 1.72 -3.77 20.38
N ARG A 162 0.41 -3.86 20.11
CA ARG A 162 -0.17 -4.67 19.03
C ARG A 162 -1.15 -3.90 18.16
N MET A 163 -1.98 -3.05 18.75
CA MET A 163 -3.03 -2.30 18.08
C MET A 163 -2.86 -0.80 18.34
N LEU A 164 -3.42 0.03 17.45
CA LEU A 164 -3.51 1.47 17.60
C LEU A 164 -4.92 1.87 17.99
N GLU A 165 -5.02 2.80 18.93
CA GLU A 165 -6.25 3.54 19.19
C GLU A 165 -6.29 4.76 18.26
N GLU A 166 -7.21 4.78 17.31
CA GLU A 166 -7.33 5.87 16.33
C GLU A 166 -7.64 7.22 16.99
N ASP A 167 -8.28 7.21 18.16
CA ASP A 167 -8.51 8.41 18.95
C ASP A 167 -7.20 9.02 19.45
N ASP A 168 -6.21 8.19 19.80
CA ASP A 168 -4.87 8.67 20.20
C ASP A 168 -4.14 9.27 18.99
N VAL A 169 -4.31 8.68 17.80
CA VAL A 169 -3.79 9.21 16.55
C VAL A 169 -4.38 10.59 16.25
N MET A 170 -5.71 10.73 16.32
CA MET A 170 -6.40 12.00 16.09
C MET A 170 -6.07 13.04 17.16
N ALA A 171 -5.86 12.64 18.41
CA ALA A 171 -5.44 13.54 19.48
C ALA A 171 -4.02 14.11 19.24
N ALA A 172 -3.15 13.33 18.58
CA ALA A 172 -1.80 13.75 18.22
C ALA A 172 -1.72 14.61 16.95
N MET A 173 -2.82 14.80 16.21
CA MET A 173 -2.92 15.73 15.07
C MET A 173 -2.96 17.20 15.54
N THR A 174 -1.82 17.72 16.02
CA THR A 174 -1.67 19.09 16.52
C THR A 174 -1.40 20.10 15.39
N ASP A 175 -1.54 21.40 15.68
CA ASP A 175 -1.37 22.50 14.71
C ASP A 175 0.05 22.61 14.11
N ASP A 176 1.03 21.93 14.69
CA ASP A 176 2.42 21.86 14.21
C ASP A 176 2.70 20.62 13.35
N VAL A 177 1.72 19.76 13.10
CA VAL A 177 1.81 18.65 12.15
C VAL A 177 1.58 19.17 10.72
N ALA A 178 2.49 18.81 9.83
CA ALA A 178 2.42 19.11 8.40
C ALA A 178 1.83 17.93 7.61
N VAL A 179 2.27 16.71 7.92
CA VAL A 179 1.90 15.48 7.22
C VAL A 179 1.66 14.37 8.24
N MET A 180 0.61 13.60 8.06
CA MET A 180 0.39 12.31 8.69
C MET A 180 0.72 11.21 7.68
N MET A 181 1.47 10.19 8.10
CA MET A 181 1.68 8.98 7.33
C MET A 181 1.43 7.76 8.23
N LEU A 182 0.46 6.93 7.86
CA LEU A 182 0.07 5.73 8.60
C LEU A 182 -0.12 4.54 7.65
N PRO A 183 0.07 3.31 8.10
CA PRO A 183 -0.37 2.16 7.32
C PRO A 183 -1.89 2.07 7.34
N SER A 184 -2.49 1.71 6.22
CA SER A 184 -3.92 1.33 6.18
C SER A 184 -4.19 -0.01 6.88
N ALA A 185 -3.17 -0.87 6.95
CA ALA A 185 -3.20 -2.15 7.66
C ALA A 185 -1.86 -2.40 8.38
N LEU A 186 -1.90 -2.65 9.69
CA LEU A 186 -0.69 -2.99 10.44
C LEU A 186 -0.14 -4.36 10.04
N TYR A 187 1.13 -4.41 9.62
CA TYR A 187 1.74 -5.64 9.09
C TYR A 187 1.83 -6.81 10.10
N ARG A 188 1.88 -6.51 11.41
CA ARG A 188 1.99 -7.52 12.48
C ARG A 188 0.65 -8.03 12.98
N SER A 189 -0.29 -7.12 13.24
CA SER A 189 -1.57 -7.45 13.88
C SER A 189 -2.71 -7.59 12.90
N ALA A 190 -2.52 -7.19 11.63
CA ALA A 190 -3.54 -7.08 10.60
C ALA A 190 -4.69 -6.14 10.98
N GLN A 191 -4.47 -5.20 11.92
CA GLN A 191 -5.45 -4.15 12.20
C GLN A 191 -5.64 -3.30 10.95
N LEU A 192 -6.87 -3.24 10.46
CA LEU A 192 -7.29 -2.26 9.46
C LEU A 192 -7.62 -0.95 10.18
N LEU A 193 -7.00 0.15 9.75
CA LEU A 193 -7.36 1.48 10.23
C LEU A 193 -8.52 2.05 9.39
N ASP A 194 -9.37 2.85 10.01
CA ASP A 194 -10.39 3.65 9.36
C ASP A 194 -9.75 4.83 8.62
N VAL A 195 -9.26 4.53 7.41
CA VAL A 195 -8.59 5.48 6.52
C VAL A 195 -9.47 6.71 6.26
N GLU A 196 -10.77 6.53 6.06
CA GLU A 196 -11.71 7.63 5.81
C GLU A 196 -11.81 8.58 7.01
N ARG A 197 -11.96 8.01 8.21
CA ARG A 197 -12.03 8.78 9.45
C ARG A 197 -10.75 9.55 9.72
N LEU A 198 -9.61 8.91 9.56
CA LEU A 198 -8.29 9.51 9.79
C LEU A 198 -7.98 10.60 8.76
N ALA A 199 -8.24 10.36 7.48
CA ALA A 199 -8.06 11.36 6.41
C ALA A 199 -8.97 12.57 6.61
N ARG A 200 -10.25 12.35 6.97
CA ARG A 200 -11.17 13.45 7.31
C ARG A 200 -10.66 14.29 8.49
N ALA A 201 -10.22 13.65 9.58
CA ALA A 201 -9.71 14.35 10.75
C ALA A 201 -8.43 15.15 10.44
N ALA A 202 -7.52 14.61 9.63
CA ALA A 202 -6.33 15.31 9.18
C ALA A 202 -6.67 16.54 8.33
N ARG A 203 -7.58 16.38 7.35
CA ARG A 203 -8.04 17.46 6.47
C ARG A 203 -8.71 18.61 7.23
N GLU A 204 -9.56 18.31 8.22
CA GLU A 204 -10.18 19.33 9.10
C GLU A 204 -9.14 20.20 9.83
N ARG A 205 -7.91 19.70 10.00
CA ARG A 205 -6.79 20.38 10.67
C ARG A 205 -5.75 20.90 9.69
N GLY A 206 -5.98 20.80 8.38
CA GLY A 206 -5.04 21.19 7.33
C GLY A 206 -3.75 20.35 7.33
N ILE A 207 -3.84 19.08 7.72
CA ILE A 207 -2.73 18.12 7.70
C ILE A 207 -2.91 17.23 6.46
N LEU A 208 -1.84 17.07 5.68
CA LEU A 208 -1.85 16.13 4.55
C LEU A 208 -1.85 14.69 5.06
N ALA A 209 -2.70 13.83 4.53
CA ALA A 209 -2.86 12.44 4.92
C ALA A 209 -2.30 11.48 3.86
N GLY A 210 -1.24 10.76 4.23
CA GLY A 210 -0.61 9.71 3.43
C GLY A 210 -0.84 8.32 4.02
N PHE A 211 -1.01 7.30 3.18
CA PHE A 211 -1.16 5.91 3.65
C PHE A 211 -0.28 4.88 2.95
N ASP A 212 0.34 3.98 3.73
CA ASP A 212 0.95 2.74 3.21
C ASP A 212 -0.15 1.68 2.98
N LEU A 213 -0.26 1.18 1.76
CA LEU A 213 -1.23 0.16 1.37
C LEU A 213 -0.62 -1.23 1.19
N SER A 214 0.65 -1.42 1.52
CA SER A 214 1.41 -2.67 1.28
C SER A 214 0.70 -3.94 1.80
N HIS A 215 -0.06 -3.84 2.89
CA HIS A 215 -0.77 -4.95 3.51
C HIS A 215 -2.30 -4.93 3.30
N SER A 216 -2.82 -4.08 2.42
CA SER A 216 -4.27 -3.90 2.21
C SER A 216 -4.67 -3.88 0.73
N ILE A 217 -3.84 -3.35 -0.17
CA ILE A 217 -4.13 -3.30 -1.60
C ILE A 217 -4.36 -4.69 -2.18
N GLY A 218 -5.47 -4.88 -2.88
CA GLY A 218 -5.87 -6.19 -3.44
C GLY A 218 -6.41 -7.20 -2.42
N ILE A 219 -6.51 -6.81 -1.15
CA ILE A 219 -7.09 -7.62 -0.05
C ILE A 219 -8.40 -6.96 0.42
N THR A 220 -8.36 -5.66 0.68
CA THR A 220 -9.50 -4.86 1.13
C THR A 220 -9.91 -3.82 0.09
N THR A 221 -11.15 -3.35 0.17
CA THR A 221 -11.62 -2.27 -0.71
C THR A 221 -11.08 -0.92 -0.23
N HIS A 222 -10.59 -0.13 -1.17
CA HIS A 222 -10.18 1.26 -0.94
C HIS A 222 -11.01 2.23 -1.78
N ALA A 223 -11.12 3.46 -1.31
CA ALA A 223 -11.74 4.57 -2.02
C ALA A 223 -11.00 5.88 -1.75
N LEU A 224 -9.69 5.89 -2.03
CA LEU A 224 -8.78 6.97 -1.63
C LEU A 224 -9.24 8.36 -2.07
N ASP A 225 -9.70 8.51 -3.31
CA ASP A 225 -10.20 9.79 -3.85
C ASP A 225 -11.43 10.26 -3.04
N ARG A 226 -12.44 9.39 -2.88
CA ARG A 226 -13.65 9.73 -2.09
C ARG A 226 -13.34 10.02 -0.62
N TRP A 227 -12.34 9.35 -0.06
CA TRP A 227 -11.90 9.53 1.32
C TRP A 227 -11.06 10.80 1.52
N GLY A 228 -10.62 11.45 0.43
CA GLY A 228 -9.80 12.65 0.48
C GLY A 228 -8.39 12.35 1.00
N VAL A 229 -7.82 11.22 0.60
CA VAL A 229 -6.41 10.88 0.87
C VAL A 229 -5.52 11.67 -0.08
N ASP A 230 -4.49 12.35 0.46
CA ASP A 230 -3.60 13.21 -0.33
C ASP A 230 -2.57 12.40 -1.13
N PHE A 231 -2.09 11.28 -0.58
CA PHE A 231 -1.23 10.33 -1.28
C PHE A 231 -1.26 8.93 -0.66
N ALA A 232 -0.86 7.92 -1.44
CA ALA A 232 -0.68 6.56 -0.96
C ALA A 232 0.45 5.86 -1.73
N PHE A 233 0.96 4.76 -1.19
CA PHE A 233 2.01 3.95 -1.79
C PHE A 233 1.90 2.47 -1.45
#